data_AF-K1SSZ8-F1
#
_entry.id   AF-K1SSZ8-F1
#
_cell.length_a   1.000
_cell.length_b   1.000
_cell.length_c   1.000
_cell.angle_alpha   90.00
_cell.angle_beta   90.00
_cell.angle_gamma   90.00
#
_symmetry.space_group_name_H-M   'P 1'
#
loop_
_entity.id
_entity.type
_entity.pdbx_description
1 polymer ?
#
loop_
_entity_poly.entity_id
_entity_poly.type
_entity_poly.pdbx_seq_one_letter_code
_entity_poly.pdbx_strand_id
1 'polypeptide(L)'
;MNFISEAEIIERLKNIVPEYMIPKRIYEVVKIPLSANGKVNRNKLLNSIKQTDFDEKDEKQAEINMTNFEKSVASVWQTILEKDILDKDSNFFQNGGDSLKAIRLVNALKEELGIEPKISWLFEAPTISEFAARIQQEMDSNNYMEDDGEI
;
A
#
# COMPACT_ATOMS: atom_id res chain seq x y z
N MET A 1 12.60 25.35 23.41
CA MET A 1 13.05 24.27 22.50
C MET A 1 12.98 24.82 21.11
N ASN A 2 14.08 24.80 20.35
CA ASN A 2 14.04 25.16 18.93
C ASN A 2 13.37 23.99 18.18
N PHE A 3 12.13 24.18 17.77
CA PHE A 3 11.48 23.25 16.85
C PHE A 3 12.05 23.50 15.46
N ILE A 4 12.76 22.53 14.91
CA ILE A 4 13.19 22.54 13.51
C ILE A 4 12.08 21.86 12.72
N SER A 5 11.53 22.56 11.72
CA SER A 5 10.48 21.99 10.89
C SER A 5 11.01 20.88 9.98
N GLU A 6 10.15 19.95 9.57
CA GLU A 6 10.51 18.90 8.60
C GLU A 6 11.11 19.48 7.31
N ALA A 7 10.51 20.56 6.79
CA ALA A 7 11.00 21.24 5.58
C ALA A 7 12.43 21.76 5.74
N GLU A 8 12.75 22.33 6.90
CA GLU A 8 14.09 22.83 7.20
C GLU A 8 15.11 21.70 7.33
N ILE A 9 14.73 20.55 7.90
CA ILE A 9 15.61 19.38 7.96
C ILE A 9 15.90 18.87 6.54
N ILE A 10 14.87 18.75 5.70
CA ILE A 10 15.01 18.30 4.31
C ILE A 10 15.91 19.27 3.51
N GLU A 11 15.74 20.57 3.68
CA GLU A 11 16.57 21.59 3.01
C GLU A 11 18.05 21.47 3.41
N ARG A 12 18.32 21.25 4.71
CA ARG A 12 19.69 21.01 5.18
C ARG A 12 20.27 19.71 4.61
N LEU A 13 19.48 18.63 4.54
CA LEU A 13 19.90 17.34 3.98
C LEU A 13 20.31 17.46 2.50
N LYS A 14 19.60 18.27 1.70
CA LYS A 14 19.94 18.51 0.27
C LYS A 14 21.37 19.01 0.07
N ASN A 15 21.96 19.67 1.07
CA ASN A 15 23.31 20.23 0.98
C ASN A 15 24.41 19.28 1.48
N ILE A 16 24.05 18.14 2.09
CA ILE A 16 25.02 17.23 2.72
C ILE A 16 24.93 15.78 2.25
N VAL A 17 23.84 15.39 1.58
CA VAL A 17 23.68 14.06 0.99
C VAL A 17 23.18 14.13 -0.46
N PRO A 18 23.44 13.11 -1.30
CA PRO A 18 22.81 12.99 -2.61
C PRO A 18 21.28 12.96 -2.52
N GLU A 19 20.60 13.41 -3.57
CA GLU A 19 19.14 13.56 -3.61
C GLU A 19 18.40 12.26 -3.28
N TYR A 20 18.90 11.11 -3.73
CA TYR A 20 18.30 9.79 -3.47
C TYR A 20 18.41 9.32 -2.00
N MET A 21 19.20 10.00 -1.17
CA MET A 21 19.34 9.71 0.27
C MET A 21 18.45 10.60 1.13
N ILE A 22 17.71 11.53 0.53
CA ILE A 22 16.81 12.43 1.25
C ILE A 22 15.53 11.67 1.63
N PRO A 23 15.16 11.59 2.92
CA PRO A 23 13.94 10.94 3.36
C PRO A 23 12.69 11.64 2.81
N LYS A 24 11.68 10.86 2.42
CA LYS A 24 10.38 11.40 1.98
C LYS A 24 9.52 11.96 3.12
N ARG A 25 9.76 11.50 4.35
CA ARG A 25 9.07 11.93 5.57
C ARG A 25 10.00 11.87 6.77
N ILE A 26 9.79 12.77 7.72
CA ILE A 26 10.52 12.84 8.99
C ILE A 26 9.50 12.88 10.12
N TYR A 27 9.65 11.96 11.07
CA TYR A 27 8.77 11.86 12.23
C TYR A 27 9.53 12.23 13.49
N GLU A 28 8.97 13.13 14.28
CA GLU A 28 9.45 13.39 15.63
C GLU A 28 9.01 12.25 16.56
N VAL A 29 9.95 11.73 17.34
CA VAL A 29 9.66 10.73 18.37
C VAL A 29 10.26 11.17 19.68
N VAL A 30 9.46 11.11 20.75
CA VAL A 30 9.90 11.48 22.10
C VAL A 30 11.05 10.60 22.58
N LYS A 31 11.07 9.32 22.16
CA LYS A 31 12.11 8.36 22.51
C LYS A 31 12.19 7.23 21.49
N ILE A 32 13.40 6.75 21.20
CA ILE A 32 13.63 5.54 20.41
C ILE A 32 13.40 4.30 21.30
N PRO A 33 12.38 3.46 21.02
CA PRO A 33 12.12 2.27 21.81
C PRO A 33 13.12 1.16 21.46
N LEU A 34 13.64 0.51 22.48
CA LEU A 34 14.60 -0.58 22.36
C LEU A 34 13.95 -1.92 22.72
N SER A 35 14.50 -3.01 22.18
CA SER A 35 14.21 -4.38 22.59
C SER A 35 14.95 -4.71 23.88
N ALA A 36 14.66 -5.86 24.49
CA ALA A 36 15.35 -6.34 25.70
C ALA A 36 16.89 -6.44 25.50
N ASN A 37 17.32 -6.65 24.25
CA ASN A 37 18.74 -6.73 23.88
C ASN A 37 19.34 -5.37 23.47
N GLY A 38 18.66 -4.26 23.76
CA GLY A 38 19.14 -2.89 23.47
C GLY A 38 19.10 -2.47 21.99
N LYS A 39 18.69 -3.35 21.06
CA LYS A 39 18.50 -2.98 19.65
C LYS A 39 17.22 -2.16 19.45
N VAL A 40 17.17 -1.28 18.45
CA VAL A 40 15.95 -0.56 18.08
C VAL A 40 14.82 -1.55 17.82
N ASN A 41 13.71 -1.38 18.54
CA ASN A 41 12.51 -2.13 18.28
C ASN A 41 11.69 -1.39 17.22
N ARG A 42 11.93 -1.73 15.95
CA ARG A 42 11.32 -1.06 14.79
C ARG A 42 9.79 -1.07 14.87
N ASN A 43 9.18 -2.17 15.32
CA ASN A 43 7.73 -2.27 15.45
C ASN A 43 7.19 -1.29 16.51
N LYS A 44 7.84 -1.21 17.67
CA LYS A 44 7.45 -0.24 18.71
C LYS A 44 7.70 1.20 18.28
N LEU A 45 8.76 1.46 17.51
CA LEU A 45 9.08 2.80 16.98
C LEU A 45 8.01 3.25 15.98
N LEU A 46 7.59 2.37 15.07
CA LEU A 46 6.50 2.65 14.14
C LEU A 46 5.18 2.90 14.88
N ASN A 47 4.90 2.13 15.94
CA ASN A 47 3.69 2.33 16.74
C ASN A 47 3.72 3.63 17.56
N SER A 48 4.88 4.12 17.98
CA SER A 48 4.97 5.41 18.68
C SER A 48 4.75 6.59 17.75
N ILE A 49 5.20 6.49 16.50
CA ILE A 49 4.97 7.51 15.47
C ILE A 49 3.46 7.68 15.21
N LYS A 50 2.73 6.56 15.15
CA LYS A 50 1.26 6.55 14.96
C LYS A 50 0.47 7.20 16.09
N GLN A 51 1.06 7.38 17.28
CA GLN A 51 0.35 7.93 18.46
C GLN A 51 0.59 9.44 18.65
N THR A 52 1.60 10.01 18.00
CA THR A 52 1.93 11.46 18.08
C THR A 52 1.16 12.31 17.09
N ASP A 53 0.47 11.71 16.13
CA ASP A 53 -0.52 12.39 15.29
C ASP A 53 -1.83 12.50 16.08
N PHE A 54 -1.99 13.59 16.84
CA PHE A 54 -3.30 14.02 17.33
C PHE A 54 -4.08 14.58 16.14
N ASP A 55 -4.67 13.67 15.38
CA ASP A 55 -5.99 13.84 14.81
C ASP A 55 -6.70 12.49 15.02
N GLU A 56 -7.76 12.48 15.83
CA GLU A 56 -8.69 11.34 16.02
C GLU A 56 -9.43 10.95 14.70
N LYS A 57 -8.94 11.41 13.55
CA LYS A 57 -9.24 10.89 12.22
C LYS A 57 -8.34 9.72 11.81
N ASP A 58 -7.20 9.52 12.46
CA ASP A 58 -6.15 8.59 12.02
C ASP A 58 -6.17 7.20 12.69
N GLU A 59 -7.09 6.91 13.61
CA GLU A 59 -7.35 5.51 14.00
C GLU A 59 -7.89 4.67 12.82
N LYS A 60 -8.32 5.32 11.72
CA LYS A 60 -8.54 4.70 10.41
C LYS A 60 -7.30 4.62 9.50
N GLN A 61 -6.24 5.39 9.75
CA GLN A 61 -5.02 5.41 8.93
C GLN A 61 -3.99 4.33 9.32
N ALA A 62 -4.24 3.62 10.42
CA ALA A 62 -3.57 2.35 10.70
C ALA A 62 -4.27 1.15 10.02
N GLU A 63 -5.40 1.36 9.34
CA GLU A 63 -5.65 0.62 8.11
C GLU A 63 -4.62 1.16 7.10
N ILE A 64 -3.70 0.29 6.71
CA ILE A 64 -2.82 0.41 5.54
C ILE A 64 -3.55 1.28 4.49
N ASN A 65 -2.91 2.33 3.93
CA ASN A 65 -3.48 3.25 2.92
C ASN A 65 -3.89 2.51 1.61
N MET A 66 -4.74 1.53 1.76
CA MET A 66 -5.48 0.76 0.79
C MET A 66 -6.90 1.29 0.87
N THR A 67 -7.42 1.71 -0.26
CA THR A 67 -8.85 1.82 -0.52
C THR A 67 -9.56 0.51 -0.15
N ASN A 68 -10.88 0.58 0.08
CA ASN A 68 -11.67 -0.63 0.35
C ASN A 68 -11.51 -1.66 -0.77
N PHE A 69 -11.38 -1.21 -2.02
CA PHE A 69 -11.14 -2.08 -3.15
C PHE A 69 -9.77 -2.76 -3.10
N GLU A 70 -8.70 -2.01 -2.79
CA GLU A 70 -7.36 -2.59 -2.59
C GLU A 70 -7.36 -3.62 -1.44
N LYS A 71 -8.10 -3.39 -0.35
CA LYS A 71 -8.24 -4.37 0.74
C LYS A 71 -8.94 -5.65 0.29
N SER A 72 -10.02 -5.53 -0.48
CA SER A 72 -10.71 -6.69 -1.06
C SER A 72 -9.78 -7.49 -1.96
N VAL A 73 -9.04 -6.83 -2.85
CA VAL A 73 -8.04 -7.48 -3.70
C VAL A 73 -6.93 -8.13 -2.86
N ALA A 74 -6.42 -7.44 -1.84
CA ALA A 74 -5.39 -7.95 -0.94
C ALA A 74 -5.83 -9.23 -0.20
N SER A 75 -7.09 -9.27 0.25
CA SER A 75 -7.66 -10.46 0.93
C SER A 75 -7.64 -11.70 0.03
N VAL A 76 -7.98 -11.54 -1.24
CA VAL A 76 -7.90 -12.65 -2.21
C VAL A 76 -6.44 -13.05 -2.44
N TRP A 77 -5.52 -12.08 -2.55
CA TRP A 77 -4.10 -12.36 -2.70
C TRP A 77 -3.52 -13.11 -1.51
N GLN A 78 -3.90 -12.74 -0.28
CA GLN A 78 -3.46 -13.41 0.95
C GLN A 78 -3.85 -14.88 0.95
N THR A 79 -5.07 -15.19 0.53
CA THR A 79 -5.55 -16.57 0.39
C THR A 79 -4.76 -17.35 -0.67
N ILE A 80 -4.52 -16.75 -1.85
CA ILE A 80 -3.83 -17.41 -2.97
C ILE A 80 -2.33 -17.59 -2.71
N LEU A 81 -1.70 -16.61 -2.07
CA LEU A 81 -0.26 -16.60 -1.78
C LEU A 81 0.09 -17.24 -0.43
N GLU A 82 -0.92 -17.63 0.36
CA GLU A 82 -0.78 -18.17 1.71
C GLU A 82 0.04 -17.22 2.62
N LYS A 83 -0.37 -15.94 2.66
CA LYS A 83 0.30 -14.86 3.41
C LYS A 83 -0.65 -14.20 4.40
N ASP A 84 -0.15 -13.96 5.61
CA ASP A 84 -0.95 -13.33 6.67
C ASP A 84 -1.15 -11.82 6.47
N ILE A 85 -0.14 -11.10 5.96
CA ILE A 85 -0.17 -9.64 5.84
C ILE A 85 0.47 -9.24 4.50
N LEU A 86 -0.24 -8.42 3.71
CA LEU A 86 0.25 -7.78 2.50
C LEU A 86 -0.04 -6.27 2.57
N ASP A 87 0.94 -5.45 2.21
CA ASP A 87 0.81 -4.00 2.03
C ASP A 87 0.46 -3.65 0.58
N LYS A 88 -0.01 -2.43 0.30
CA LYS A 88 -0.46 -2.01 -1.04
C LYS A 88 0.61 -2.12 -2.13
N ASP A 89 1.86 -2.00 -1.72
CA ASP A 89 3.04 -2.08 -2.60
C ASP A 89 3.57 -3.53 -2.70
N SER A 90 2.88 -4.51 -2.11
CA SER A 90 3.26 -5.93 -2.21
C SER A 90 3.16 -6.39 -3.65
N ASN A 91 4.28 -6.83 -4.21
CA ASN A 91 4.34 -7.37 -5.56
C ASN A 91 3.94 -8.86 -5.59
N PHE A 92 3.04 -9.25 -6.49
CA PHE A 92 2.50 -10.61 -6.58
C PHE A 92 3.59 -11.67 -6.78
N PHE A 93 4.48 -11.45 -7.75
CA PHE A 93 5.51 -12.40 -8.15
C PHE A 93 6.65 -12.47 -7.13
N GLN A 94 7.01 -11.35 -6.52
CA GLN A 94 8.00 -11.31 -5.43
C GLN A 94 7.51 -12.02 -4.16
N ASN A 95 6.19 -12.10 -3.96
CA ASN A 95 5.57 -12.79 -2.83
C ASN A 95 5.26 -14.28 -3.12
N GLY A 96 5.80 -14.86 -4.20
CA GLY A 96 5.66 -16.28 -4.53
C GLY A 96 4.54 -16.61 -5.53
N GLY A 97 3.99 -15.58 -6.18
CA GLY A 97 3.07 -15.72 -7.30
C GLY A 97 3.73 -16.31 -8.55
N ASP A 98 3.00 -17.16 -9.26
CA ASP A 98 3.36 -17.76 -10.54
C ASP A 98 2.14 -17.77 -11.47
N SER A 99 2.28 -18.30 -12.69
CA SER A 99 1.18 -18.34 -13.67
C SER A 99 -0.05 -19.13 -13.18
N LEU A 100 0.15 -20.22 -12.42
CA LEU A 100 -0.95 -21.02 -11.91
C LEU A 100 -1.70 -20.26 -10.81
N LYS A 101 -0.96 -19.60 -9.90
CA LYS A 101 -1.56 -18.75 -8.88
C LYS A 101 -2.25 -17.52 -9.48
N ALA A 102 -1.72 -16.94 -10.56
CA ALA A 102 -2.34 -15.84 -11.28
C ALA A 102 -3.69 -16.26 -11.89
N ILE A 103 -3.77 -17.44 -12.52
CA ILE A 103 -5.03 -17.98 -13.04
C ILE A 103 -6.05 -18.18 -11.91
N ARG A 104 -5.61 -18.77 -10.79
CA ARG A 104 -6.47 -18.96 -9.61
C ARG A 104 -6.96 -17.64 -9.03
N LEU A 105 -6.08 -16.63 -8.97
CA LEU A 105 -6.42 -15.30 -8.50
C LEU A 105 -7.53 -14.67 -9.34
N VAL A 106 -7.43 -14.72 -10.68
CA VAL A 106 -8.47 -14.16 -11.56
C VAL A 106 -9.82 -14.84 -11.33
N ASN A 107 -9.83 -16.17 -11.21
CA ASN A 107 -11.07 -16.91 -10.93
C ASN A 107 -11.66 -16.54 -9.54
N ALA A 108 -10.82 -16.44 -8.52
CA ALA A 108 -11.26 -16.07 -7.17
C ALA A 108 -11.81 -14.64 -7.13
N LEU A 109 -11.20 -13.69 -7.83
CA LEU A 109 -11.71 -12.32 -7.95
C LEU A 109 -13.08 -12.28 -8.65
N LYS A 110 -13.30 -13.15 -9.63
CA LYS A 110 -14.60 -13.30 -10.29
C LYS A 110 -15.67 -13.86 -9.35
N GLU A 111 -15.33 -14.87 -8.56
CA GLU A 111 -16.25 -15.50 -7.62
C GLU A 111 -16.58 -14.61 -6.42
N GLU A 112 -15.57 -13.93 -5.85
CA GLU A 112 -15.71 -13.16 -4.61
C GLU A 112 -16.16 -11.72 -4.85
N LEU A 113 -15.70 -11.09 -5.94
CA LEU A 113 -15.92 -9.67 -6.22
C LEU A 113 -16.70 -9.41 -7.51
N GLY A 114 -17.03 -10.45 -8.29
CA GLY A 114 -17.75 -10.30 -9.55
C GLY A 114 -16.94 -9.66 -10.68
N ILE A 115 -15.63 -9.52 -10.52
CA ILE A 115 -14.73 -8.86 -11.48
C ILE A 115 -13.88 -9.90 -12.22
N GLU A 116 -13.71 -9.74 -13.53
CA GLU A 116 -12.91 -10.65 -14.36
C GLU A 116 -11.72 -9.91 -14.98
N PRO A 117 -10.65 -9.66 -14.20
CA PRO A 117 -9.49 -8.95 -14.70
C PRO A 117 -8.70 -9.80 -15.69
N LYS A 118 -8.11 -9.15 -16.71
CA LYS A 118 -7.19 -9.83 -17.63
C LYS A 118 -5.92 -10.19 -16.88
N ILE A 119 -5.43 -11.41 -17.06
CA ILE A 119 -4.16 -11.87 -16.48
C ILE A 119 -3.00 -10.95 -16.87
N SER A 120 -3.01 -10.39 -18.09
CA SER A 120 -1.98 -9.46 -18.56
C SER A 120 -1.83 -8.23 -17.67
N TRP A 121 -2.92 -7.74 -17.07
CA TRP A 121 -2.88 -6.58 -16.16
C TRP A 121 -2.05 -6.86 -14.91
N LEU A 122 -2.05 -8.10 -14.41
CA LEU A 122 -1.23 -8.47 -13.25
C LEU A 122 0.27 -8.45 -13.58
N PHE A 123 0.65 -8.70 -14.84
CA PHE A 123 2.04 -8.60 -15.28
C PHE A 123 2.47 -7.15 -15.52
N GLU A 124 1.56 -6.31 -16.01
CA GLU A 124 1.79 -4.88 -16.25
C GLU A 124 1.85 -4.07 -14.95
N ALA A 125 0.99 -4.44 -13.99
CA ALA A 125 0.76 -3.75 -12.73
C ALA A 125 0.83 -4.76 -11.57
N PRO A 126 2.04 -5.19 -11.15
CA PRO A 126 2.20 -6.36 -10.31
C PRO A 126 2.04 -6.10 -8.80
N THR A 127 1.84 -4.85 -8.38
CA THR A 127 1.52 -4.53 -6.98
C THR A 127 0.01 -4.46 -6.75
N ILE A 128 -0.44 -4.65 -5.50
CA ILE A 128 -1.87 -4.58 -5.14
C ILE A 128 -2.47 -3.23 -5.57
N SER A 129 -1.74 -2.13 -5.31
CA SER A 129 -2.20 -0.78 -5.62
C SER A 129 -2.33 -0.54 -7.13
N GLU A 130 -1.31 -0.91 -7.90
CA GLU A 130 -1.33 -0.73 -9.35
C GLU A 130 -2.38 -1.64 -10.01
N PHE A 131 -2.48 -2.90 -9.57
CA PHE A 131 -3.45 -3.86 -10.12
C PHE A 131 -4.88 -3.41 -9.85
N ALA A 132 -5.18 -2.98 -8.62
CA ALA A 132 -6.49 -2.45 -8.26
C ALA A 132 -6.84 -1.19 -9.07
N ALA A 133 -5.89 -0.26 -9.21
CA ALA A 133 -6.08 0.93 -10.05
C ALA A 133 -6.36 0.57 -11.52
N ARG A 134 -5.65 -0.40 -12.07
CA ARG A 134 -5.84 -0.87 -13.45
C ARG A 134 -7.23 -1.47 -13.68
N ILE A 135 -7.74 -2.23 -12.72
CA ILE A 135 -9.09 -2.78 -12.76
C ILE A 135 -10.13 -1.66 -12.70
N GLN A 136 -9.97 -0.72 -11.77
CA GLN A 136 -10.90 0.39 -11.60
C GLN A 136 -11.02 1.24 -12.86
N GLN A 137 -9.89 1.54 -13.52
CA GLN A 137 -9.87 2.27 -14.79
C GLN A 137 -10.69 1.58 -15.90
N GLU A 138 -10.70 0.25 -15.94
CA GLU A 138 -11.47 -0.51 -16.94
C GLU A 138 -12.95 -0.60 -16.58
N MET A 139 -13.27 -0.72 -15.29
CA MET A 139 -14.66 -0.66 -14.81
C MET A 139 -15.27 0.71 -15.12
N ASP A 140 -14.54 1.79 -14.86
CA ASP A 140 -14.98 3.15 -15.17
C ASP A 140 -15.15 3.32 -16.69
N SER A 141 -14.19 2.86 -17.50
CA SER A 141 -14.26 2.93 -18.97
C SER A 141 -15.44 2.15 -19.56
N ASN A 142 -15.80 1.01 -18.96
CA ASN A 142 -16.93 0.19 -19.42
C ASN A 142 -18.29 0.79 -19.03
N ASN A 143 -18.35 1.50 -17.90
CA ASN A 143 -19.56 2.20 -17.44
C ASN A 143 -19.93 3.41 -18.34
N TYR A 144 -18.94 4.00 -19.02
CA TYR A 144 -19.17 5.08 -19.99
C TYR A 144 -19.65 4.61 -21.38
N MET A 145 -19.80 3.30 -21.62
CA MET A 145 -20.32 2.78 -22.89
C MET A 145 -21.79 2.31 -22.82
N GLU A 146 -22.39 2.29 -21.62
CA GLU A 146 -23.81 1.90 -21.43
C GLU A 146 -24.78 3.10 -21.43
N ASP A 147 -24.30 4.34 -21.27
CA ASP A 147 -25.15 5.55 -21.15
C ASP A 147 -25.46 6.24 -22.50
N ASP A 148 -24.77 5.85 -23.58
CA ASP A 148 -24.85 6.53 -24.89
C ASP A 148 -25.82 5.85 -25.88
N GLY A 149 -26.72 4.98 -25.37
CA GLY A 149 -27.44 3.98 -26.16
C GLY A 149 -28.96 4.12 -26.31
N GLU A 150 -29.62 5.11 -25.69
CA GLU A 150 -31.08 5.32 -25.88
C GLU A 150 -31.43 6.81 -26.07
N ILE A 151 -31.71 7.18 -27.32
CA ILE A 151 -32.66 8.25 -27.68
C ILE A 151 -33.63 7.67 -28.71
#